data_AF-A0A4Y3PPN6-F1
#
_entry.id   AF-A0A4Y3PPN6-F1
#
_cell.length_a   1.000
_cell.length_b   1.000
_cell.length_c   1.000
_cell.angle_alpha   90.00
_cell.angle_beta   90.00
_cell.angle_gamma   90.00
#
_symmetry.space_group_name_H-M   'P 1'
#
loop_
_entity.id
_entity.type
_entity.pdbx_description
1 polymer ?
#
loop_
_entity_poly.entity_id
_entity_poly.type
_entity_poly.pdbx_seq_one_letter_code
_entity_poly.pdbx_strand_id
1 'polypeptide(L)'
;METTTNVNPPRKSSKKPLLIAGAAAVVILGGLGTAYAKFDLFKSAKTIYLQSEAESMMKFSSNVSKAYGEYEEYMKPYLEKPVHSTTELSDIAIDATIPDPQAQKILDLLKSAKVVMQSNIDEQKHQQQGNLEVHLKDKKLATIEYFMNDSQFGFRLPDFYSKYGYMDLKDRDALKQKYGQEMPKRFLTYRELMEAVRFNQDEVKSVLTPYALLYADSIKDTQVAINKDASFSEEGFKESAREITVTFTEEEAKALATKLAEKAKADTKLFDLIYTRYHNVATLMADSGYVVDEVSKEEFKKDYDQGFDDLLKDISDSSTASKEQVKMVVLVDGDHQILSRKLMFTGEDNKQENLFFSSTAYQKGADSYYRFAIHNPEDPKNGEVSYTYKATEQSGKTNGKLNLLVKENEQPALDLSTTFETVKEGKKVDGKYDFAVVLADEYSEPIALSGNVTVSETSTDAGRDSDASVKINFDQATPDMPKGISLKMKSKQEFGKALEIPAMTADNALNLATMTDEQMMEVQQEAGAAAEKFMAENAELVQQFMMP
;
A
#
# COMPACT_ATOMS: atom_id res chain seq x y z
N MET A 1 -52.10 -16.03 -29.59
CA MET A 1 -51.30 -17.05 -28.87
C MET A 1 -49.93 -17.10 -29.52
N GLU A 2 -48.95 -16.51 -28.83
CA GLU A 2 -47.62 -17.05 -28.50
C GLU A 2 -47.31 -18.46 -29.04
N THR A 3 -46.28 -18.67 -29.90
CA THR A 3 -44.80 -18.75 -29.72
C THR A 3 -44.26 -20.15 -29.38
N THR A 4 -43.02 -20.38 -29.86
CA THR A 4 -42.02 -21.43 -29.56
C THR A 4 -42.05 -22.69 -30.47
N THR A 5 -40.95 -23.32 -30.93
CA THR A 5 -39.48 -23.17 -30.76
C THR A 5 -38.70 -24.15 -31.69
N ASN A 6 -37.38 -23.90 -31.83
CA ASN A 6 -36.25 -24.84 -32.08
C ASN A 6 -35.84 -25.24 -33.53
N VAL A 7 -34.55 -25.43 -33.90
CA VAL A 7 -33.17 -25.00 -33.49
C VAL A 7 -32.19 -25.71 -34.47
N ASN A 8 -31.23 -24.97 -35.08
CA ASN A 8 -29.88 -25.28 -35.64
C ASN A 8 -29.56 -26.54 -36.51
N PRO A 9 -28.43 -26.59 -37.28
CA PRO A 9 -27.25 -25.70 -37.33
C PRO A 9 -26.79 -25.28 -38.75
N PRO A 10 -25.65 -24.58 -38.88
CA PRO A 10 -24.63 -25.16 -39.77
C PRO A 10 -23.23 -25.17 -39.14
N ARG A 11 -22.50 -26.28 -39.34
CA ARG A 11 -21.08 -26.40 -39.01
C ARG A 11 -20.34 -27.26 -40.03
N LYS A 12 -19.41 -26.65 -40.78
CA LYS A 12 -17.98 -27.01 -40.97
C LYS A 12 -17.45 -26.33 -42.23
N SER A 13 -16.56 -25.34 -42.08
CA SER A 13 -15.09 -25.45 -41.92
C SER A 13 -14.40 -25.25 -43.28
N SER A 14 -13.30 -24.51 -43.42
CA SER A 14 -12.17 -24.48 -42.50
C SER A 14 -11.18 -23.34 -42.78
N LYS A 15 -10.53 -22.89 -41.69
CA LYS A 15 -9.13 -22.40 -41.55
C LYS A 15 -8.80 -20.91 -41.76
N LYS A 16 -8.35 -20.34 -40.63
CA LYS A 16 -7.75 -19.02 -40.34
C LYS A 16 -6.39 -18.82 -41.06
N PRO A 17 -5.85 -17.59 -41.07
CA PRO A 17 -5.02 -17.09 -39.95
C PRO A 17 -5.59 -15.76 -39.39
N LEU A 18 -5.74 -15.54 -38.06
CA LEU A 18 -4.70 -15.06 -37.12
C LEU A 18 -4.03 -13.75 -37.57
N LEU A 19 -4.02 -12.74 -36.69
CA LEU A 19 -3.54 -11.32 -36.82
C LEU A 19 -4.66 -10.40 -37.34
N ILE A 20 -5.41 -9.64 -36.52
CA ILE A 20 -5.00 -8.49 -35.70
C ILE A 20 -5.84 -8.55 -34.41
N ALA A 21 -5.22 -9.07 -33.36
CA ALA A 21 -5.79 -9.22 -32.04
C ALA A 21 -4.75 -8.68 -31.07
N GLY A 22 -5.14 -7.78 -30.17
CA GLY A 22 -4.29 -7.31 -29.08
C GLY A 22 -3.89 -5.84 -29.22
N ALA A 23 -4.73 -4.94 -28.71
CA ALA A 23 -4.29 -3.56 -28.48
C ALA A 23 -5.10 -2.82 -27.42
N ALA A 24 -5.74 -3.56 -26.52
CA ALA A 24 -6.56 -2.91 -25.52
C ALA A 24 -6.64 -3.81 -24.29
N ALA A 25 -6.79 -5.11 -24.51
CA ALA A 25 -6.87 -6.10 -23.48
C ALA A 25 -5.72 -6.23 -22.45
N VAL A 26 -4.67 -5.44 -22.56
CA VAL A 26 -3.46 -5.55 -21.73
C VAL A 26 -3.48 -4.52 -20.59
N VAL A 27 -4.50 -3.65 -20.50
CA VAL A 27 -4.55 -2.45 -19.62
C VAL A 27 -4.37 -2.70 -18.12
N ILE A 28 -4.36 -3.95 -17.64
CA ILE A 28 -4.16 -4.21 -16.21
C ILE A 28 -3.12 -5.30 -15.84
N LEU A 29 -2.91 -6.45 -16.50
CA LEU A 29 -1.82 -7.38 -16.12
C LEU A 29 -1.36 -8.30 -17.28
N GLY A 30 -0.06 -8.37 -17.52
CA GLY A 30 0.68 -9.57 -17.86
C GLY A 30 0.66 -10.06 -19.31
N GLY A 31 1.43 -9.45 -20.20
CA GLY A 31 2.09 -10.17 -21.29
C GLY A 31 1.40 -10.21 -22.67
N LEU A 32 2.17 -9.84 -23.70
CA LEU A 32 2.44 -10.60 -24.94
C LEU A 32 3.05 -9.66 -25.99
N GLY A 33 4.35 -9.37 -25.86
CA GLY A 33 5.11 -8.67 -26.89
C GLY A 33 5.92 -9.69 -27.68
N THR A 34 5.66 -9.79 -28.99
CA THR A 34 6.70 -9.78 -30.04
C THR A 34 6.02 -9.92 -31.42
N ALA A 35 6.55 -9.17 -32.39
CA ALA A 35 6.38 -9.33 -33.84
C ALA A 35 5.23 -8.59 -34.55
N TYR A 36 5.16 -7.25 -34.46
CA TYR A 36 4.51 -6.45 -35.53
C TYR A 36 5.09 -5.04 -35.74
N ALA A 37 6.39 -4.85 -35.54
CA ALA A 37 7.02 -3.53 -35.63
C ALA A 37 8.21 -3.54 -36.59
N LYS A 38 7.94 -3.48 -37.91
CA LYS A 38 8.77 -2.78 -38.91
C LYS A 38 7.84 -2.36 -40.06
N PHE A 39 7.84 -1.07 -40.43
CA PHE A 39 7.03 -0.38 -41.47
C PHE A 39 5.77 0.37 -40.98
N ASP A 40 5.99 1.53 -40.36
CA ASP A 40 4.96 2.49 -39.94
C ASP A 40 4.42 3.42 -41.04
N LEU A 41 5.05 3.45 -42.21
CA LEU A 41 4.74 4.43 -43.26
C LEU A 41 3.36 4.23 -43.93
N PHE A 42 2.67 3.12 -43.65
CA PHE A 42 1.37 2.76 -44.25
C PHE A 42 0.26 2.47 -43.23
N LYS A 43 0.49 2.67 -41.92
CA LYS A 43 -0.52 2.42 -40.88
C LYS A 43 -1.46 3.63 -40.71
N SER A 44 -2.74 3.39 -40.40
CA SER A 44 -3.67 4.47 -40.04
C SER A 44 -3.28 5.11 -38.70
N ALA A 45 -3.67 6.37 -38.46
CA ALA A 45 -3.38 7.05 -37.20
C ALA A 45 -3.95 6.28 -35.99
N LYS A 46 -5.17 5.72 -36.12
CA LYS A 46 -5.78 4.83 -35.13
C LYS A 46 -4.90 3.60 -34.85
N THR A 47 -4.32 2.99 -35.88
CA THR A 47 -3.48 1.79 -35.71
C THR A 47 -2.21 2.12 -34.94
N ILE A 48 -1.57 3.25 -35.23
CA ILE A 48 -0.38 3.73 -34.51
C ILE A 48 -0.74 4.02 -33.05
N TYR A 49 -1.86 4.72 -32.80
CA TYR A 49 -2.35 4.99 -31.45
C TYR A 49 -2.53 3.70 -30.64
N LEU A 50 -3.33 2.76 -31.15
CA LEU A 50 -3.65 1.50 -30.47
C LEU A 50 -2.41 0.62 -30.25
N GLN A 51 -1.48 0.59 -31.20
CA GLN A 51 -0.20 -0.09 -31.01
C GLN A 51 0.58 0.52 -29.84
N SER A 52 0.61 1.85 -29.74
CA SER A 52 1.35 2.54 -28.68
C SER A 52 0.74 2.32 -27.29
N GLU A 53 -0.59 2.26 -27.20
CA GLU A 53 -1.32 1.85 -26.01
C GLU A 53 -0.95 0.42 -25.58
N ALA A 54 -0.92 -0.52 -26.54
CA ALA A 54 -0.56 -1.91 -26.29
C ALA A 54 0.88 -2.05 -25.75
N GLU A 55 1.82 -1.35 -26.37
CA GLU A 55 3.25 -1.43 -26.02
C GLU A 55 3.55 -0.80 -24.66
N SER A 56 3.03 0.40 -24.40
CA SER A 56 3.20 1.09 -23.12
C SER A 56 2.66 0.26 -21.95
N MET A 57 1.55 -0.44 -22.21
CA MET A 57 0.91 -1.27 -21.21
C MET A 57 1.66 -2.58 -20.92
N MET A 58 2.24 -3.22 -21.95
CA MET A 58 3.12 -4.37 -21.73
C MET A 58 4.31 -4.01 -20.85
N LYS A 59 4.89 -2.81 -21.05
CA LYS A 59 5.96 -2.29 -20.21
C LYS A 59 5.50 -2.04 -18.78
N PHE A 60 4.35 -1.39 -18.59
CA PHE A 60 3.75 -1.18 -17.26
C PHE A 60 3.55 -2.50 -16.52
N SER A 61 2.92 -3.48 -17.17
CA SER A 61 2.73 -4.80 -16.58
C SER A 61 4.05 -5.47 -16.20
N SER A 62 5.07 -5.43 -17.07
CA SER A 62 6.36 -6.05 -16.77
C SER A 62 6.98 -5.43 -15.53
N ASN A 63 6.86 -4.11 -15.37
CA ASN A 63 7.35 -3.39 -14.20
C ASN A 63 6.58 -3.78 -12.92
N VAL A 64 5.24 -3.85 -12.99
CA VAL A 64 4.40 -4.28 -11.86
C VAL A 64 4.70 -5.72 -11.46
N SER A 65 4.80 -6.66 -12.43
CA SER A 65 5.14 -8.05 -12.15
C SER A 65 6.54 -8.19 -11.53
N LYS A 66 7.51 -7.39 -11.97
CA LYS A 66 8.85 -7.35 -11.37
C LYS A 66 8.78 -6.86 -9.92
N ALA A 67 8.13 -5.72 -9.67
CA ALA A 67 7.99 -5.17 -8.32
C ALA A 67 7.25 -6.12 -7.37
N TYR A 68 6.19 -6.77 -7.85
CA TYR A 68 5.46 -7.78 -7.08
C TYR A 68 6.32 -9.01 -6.80
N GLY A 69 7.10 -9.49 -7.77
CA GLY A 69 8.02 -10.61 -7.57
C GLY A 69 9.10 -10.30 -6.53
N GLU A 70 9.69 -9.10 -6.56
CA GLU A 70 10.64 -8.63 -5.55
C GLU A 70 10.02 -8.58 -4.14
N TYR A 71 8.76 -8.12 -4.04
CA TYR A 71 8.01 -8.13 -2.79
C TYR A 71 7.72 -9.56 -2.29
N GLU A 72 7.29 -10.46 -3.17
CA GLU A 72 7.02 -11.86 -2.84
C GLU A 72 8.30 -12.56 -2.35
N GLU A 73 9.44 -12.34 -3.02
CA GLU A 73 10.74 -12.85 -2.57
C GLU A 73 11.16 -12.30 -1.20
N TYR A 74 10.90 -11.01 -0.94
CA TYR A 74 11.18 -10.39 0.35
C TYR A 74 10.33 -11.01 1.47
N MET A 75 9.04 -11.25 1.23
CA MET A 75 8.07 -11.73 2.22
C MET A 75 8.09 -13.25 2.42
N LYS A 76 8.49 -14.02 1.41
CA LYS A 76 8.46 -15.49 1.42
C LYS A 76 9.07 -16.13 2.68
N PRO A 77 10.25 -15.73 3.18
CA PRO A 77 10.81 -16.31 4.40
C PRO A 77 9.92 -16.16 5.64
N TYR A 78 9.18 -15.05 5.76
CA TYR A 78 8.27 -14.78 6.89
C TYR A 78 7.02 -15.66 6.85
N LEU A 79 6.57 -16.03 5.65
CA LEU A 79 5.38 -16.85 5.45
C LEU A 79 5.69 -18.36 5.52
N GLU A 80 6.91 -18.77 5.16
CA GLU A 80 7.28 -20.18 5.00
C GLU A 80 8.19 -20.72 6.11
N LYS A 81 8.87 -19.87 6.87
CA LYS A 81 9.83 -20.29 7.90
C LYS A 81 9.56 -19.57 9.22
N PRO A 82 9.90 -20.21 10.36
CA PRO A 82 10.02 -19.50 11.62
C PRO A 82 11.04 -18.36 11.50
N VAL A 83 10.70 -17.17 11.99
CA VAL A 83 11.57 -15.98 11.98
C VAL A 83 11.77 -15.49 13.40
N HIS A 84 13.02 -15.50 13.85
CA HIS A 84 13.45 -14.82 15.07
C HIS A 84 13.96 -13.43 14.69
N SER A 85 13.35 -12.38 15.23
CA SER A 85 13.77 -10.99 15.06
C SER A 85 14.16 -10.40 16.40
N THR A 86 15.28 -9.69 16.45
CA THR A 86 15.66 -8.82 17.57
C THR A 86 15.78 -7.40 17.03
N THR A 87 14.96 -6.49 17.54
CA THR A 87 14.99 -5.07 17.20
C THR A 87 15.38 -4.26 18.43
N GLU A 88 16.48 -3.54 18.36
CA GLU A 88 16.92 -2.58 19.35
C GLU A 88 16.58 -1.16 18.90
N LEU A 89 15.93 -0.38 19.76
CA LEU A 89 15.81 1.07 19.66
C LEU A 89 16.71 1.71 20.71
N SER A 90 17.61 2.59 20.29
CA SER A 90 18.57 3.25 21.18
C SER A 90 18.88 4.67 20.70
N ASP A 91 19.69 5.40 21.47
CA ASP A 91 20.05 6.80 21.20
C ASP A 91 18.82 7.70 20.95
N ILE A 92 17.76 7.52 21.74
CA ILE A 92 16.51 8.26 21.60
C ILE A 92 16.72 9.69 22.11
N ALA A 93 16.71 10.66 21.21
CA ALA A 93 16.87 12.06 21.55
C ALA A 93 15.66 12.87 21.10
N ILE A 94 15.09 13.63 22.03
CA ILE A 94 14.02 14.60 21.78
C ILE A 94 14.64 15.98 21.99
N ASP A 95 14.70 16.79 20.93
CA ASP A 95 15.12 18.18 20.98
C ASP A 95 13.90 19.03 21.38
N ALA A 96 13.74 19.28 22.68
CA ALA A 96 12.71 20.16 23.21
C ALA A 96 13.33 21.13 24.23
N THR A 97 12.88 22.38 24.22
CA THR A 97 13.28 23.36 25.23
C THR A 97 12.23 23.35 26.34
N ILE A 98 12.41 22.48 27.34
CA ILE A 98 11.46 22.38 28.45
C ILE A 98 11.93 23.22 29.64
N PRO A 99 11.15 24.21 30.12
CA PRO A 99 11.53 25.04 31.26
C PRO A 99 11.63 24.27 32.58
N ASP A 100 10.90 23.16 32.69
CA ASP A 100 10.90 22.29 33.86
C ASP A 100 12.18 21.43 33.93
N PRO A 101 13.04 21.61 34.95
CA PRO A 101 14.24 20.81 35.15
C PRO A 101 13.96 19.31 35.31
N GLN A 102 12.79 18.90 35.81
CA GLN A 102 12.45 17.48 35.96
C GLN A 102 12.18 16.83 34.61
N ALA A 103 11.39 17.48 33.76
CA ALA A 103 11.17 17.04 32.39
C ALA A 103 12.50 16.95 31.59
N GLN A 104 13.44 17.88 31.80
CA GLN A 104 14.76 17.81 31.15
C GLN A 104 15.55 16.55 31.56
N LYS A 105 15.49 16.13 32.83
CA LYS A 105 16.12 14.87 33.28
C LYS A 105 15.51 13.66 32.60
N ILE A 106 14.18 13.64 32.39
CA ILE A 106 13.49 12.55 31.68
C ILE A 106 14.01 12.45 30.24
N LEU A 107 14.17 13.59 29.54
CA LEU A 107 14.74 13.60 28.19
C LEU A 107 16.18 13.09 28.16
N ASP A 108 16.99 13.42 29.18
CA ASP A 108 18.37 12.92 29.26
C ASP A 108 18.43 11.42 29.60
N LEU A 109 17.46 10.90 30.36
CA LEU A 109 17.31 9.46 30.60
C LEU A 109 16.95 8.71 29.31
N LEU A 110 16.06 9.26 28.48
CA LEU A 110 15.68 8.66 27.19
C LEU A 110 16.89 8.48 26.25
N LYS A 111 17.86 9.39 26.27
CA LYS A 111 19.12 9.25 25.49
C LYS A 111 19.93 8.04 25.89
N SER A 112 19.84 7.64 27.16
CA SER A 112 20.51 6.45 27.71
C SER A 112 19.59 5.22 27.73
N ALA A 113 18.33 5.37 27.31
CA ALA A 113 17.37 4.29 27.28
C ALA A 113 17.57 3.45 26.02
N LYS A 114 17.40 2.14 26.19
CA LYS A 114 17.44 1.17 25.11
C LYS A 114 16.24 0.25 25.24
N VAL A 115 15.49 0.10 24.17
CA VAL A 115 14.35 -0.82 24.10
C VAL A 115 14.74 -1.97 23.19
N VAL A 116 14.67 -3.20 23.68
CA VAL A 116 14.96 -4.41 22.89
C VAL A 116 13.67 -5.20 22.75
N MET A 117 13.20 -5.34 21.52
CA MET A 117 12.07 -6.19 21.18
C MET A 117 12.59 -7.47 20.53
N GLN A 118 12.28 -8.62 21.11
CA GLN A 118 12.49 -9.91 20.48
C GLN A 118 11.15 -10.47 20.05
N SER A 119 11.08 -10.99 18.84
CA SER A 119 9.90 -11.66 18.30
C SER A 119 10.32 -12.95 17.62
N ASN A 120 9.53 -13.99 17.77
CA ASN A 120 9.64 -15.27 17.08
C ASN A 120 8.27 -15.53 16.48
N ILE A 121 8.18 -15.63 15.16
CA ILE A 121 6.93 -15.85 14.45
C ILE A 121 7.07 -17.12 13.61
N ASP A 122 6.11 -18.03 13.72
CA ASP A 122 5.94 -19.18 12.85
C ASP A 122 4.51 -19.14 12.27
N GLU A 123 4.37 -18.54 11.09
CA GLU A 123 3.10 -18.41 10.38
C GLU A 123 2.52 -19.76 9.94
N GLN A 124 3.34 -20.83 9.84
CA GLN A 124 2.83 -22.16 9.48
C GLN A 124 2.16 -22.85 10.66
N LYS A 125 2.68 -22.62 11.87
CA LYS A 125 2.12 -23.16 13.11
C LYS A 125 1.17 -22.21 13.83
N HIS A 126 0.97 -21.01 13.28
CA HIS A 126 0.19 -19.92 13.88
C HIS A 126 0.66 -19.60 15.31
N GLN A 127 1.97 -19.44 15.46
CA GLN A 127 2.60 -19.21 16.76
C GLN A 127 3.45 -17.95 16.70
N GLN A 128 3.37 -17.18 17.77
CA GLN A 128 4.22 -16.02 18.00
C GLN A 128 4.63 -15.98 19.46
N GLN A 129 5.87 -15.65 19.75
CA GLN A 129 6.28 -15.28 21.10
C GLN A 129 7.34 -14.21 21.05
N GLY A 130 7.50 -13.47 22.13
CA GLY A 130 8.49 -12.42 22.17
C GLY A 130 8.66 -11.83 23.55
N ASN A 131 9.55 -10.85 23.59
CA ASN A 131 9.70 -10.00 24.75
C ASN A 131 9.99 -8.57 24.34
N LEU A 132 9.70 -7.67 25.26
CA LEU A 132 10.07 -6.27 25.23
C LEU A 132 10.88 -6.00 26.49
N GLU A 133 12.14 -5.61 26.32
CA GLU A 133 13.03 -5.26 27.40
C GLU A 133 13.29 -3.76 27.39
N VAL A 134 13.16 -3.13 28.56
CA VAL A 134 13.57 -1.75 28.78
C VAL A 134 14.89 -1.76 29.54
N HIS A 135 15.91 -1.14 28.95
CA HIS A 135 17.24 -0.97 29.51
C HIS A 135 17.48 0.51 29.75
N LEU A 136 18.19 0.82 30.82
CA LEU A 136 18.79 2.13 31.02
C LEU A 136 20.29 1.95 31.22
N LYS A 137 21.06 2.54 30.30
CA LYS A 137 22.49 2.23 30.14
C LYS A 137 22.64 0.71 29.97
N ASP A 138 23.53 0.08 30.74
CA ASP A 138 23.77 -1.37 30.70
C ASP A 138 22.86 -2.16 31.67
N LYS A 139 21.95 -1.51 32.40
CA LYS A 139 21.03 -2.17 33.35
C LYS A 139 19.69 -2.46 32.69
N LYS A 140 19.33 -3.75 32.60
CA LYS A 140 17.96 -4.17 32.28
C LYS A 140 17.04 -3.80 33.44
N LEU A 141 16.02 -2.98 33.17
CA LEU A 141 15.07 -2.52 34.18
C LEU A 141 13.86 -3.44 34.27
N ALA A 142 13.25 -3.74 33.13
CA ALA A 142 12.04 -4.56 33.10
C ALA A 142 11.95 -5.33 31.79
N THR A 143 11.34 -6.51 31.87
CA THR A 143 10.95 -7.31 30.72
C THR A 143 9.44 -7.54 30.73
N ILE A 144 8.82 -7.45 29.57
CA ILE A 144 7.49 -8.01 29.31
C ILE A 144 7.69 -9.15 28.34
N GLU A 145 7.19 -10.34 28.66
CA GLU A 145 7.19 -11.47 27.73
C GLU A 145 5.77 -11.77 27.31
N TYR A 146 5.58 -12.17 26.05
CA TYR A 146 4.27 -12.53 25.52
C TYR A 146 4.37 -13.76 24.62
N PHE A 147 3.24 -14.45 24.48
CA PHE A 147 3.03 -15.45 23.46
C PHE A 147 1.60 -15.36 22.92
N MET A 148 1.45 -15.85 21.70
CA MET A 148 0.18 -16.00 21.02
C MET A 148 0.23 -17.28 20.18
N ASN A 149 -0.84 -18.06 20.23
CA ASN A 149 -1.10 -19.11 19.25
C ASN A 149 -2.55 -18.99 18.77
N ASP A 150 -3.03 -19.94 17.96
CA ASP A 150 -4.41 -19.95 17.44
C ASP A 150 -5.49 -19.59 18.48
N SER A 151 -5.40 -20.10 19.71
CA SER A 151 -6.45 -19.95 20.72
C SER A 151 -6.00 -19.31 22.02
N GLN A 152 -4.72 -19.04 22.21
CA GLN A 152 -4.19 -18.57 23.49
C GLN A 152 -3.35 -17.33 23.29
N PHE A 153 -3.55 -16.37 24.17
CA PHE A 153 -2.68 -15.21 24.33
C PHE A 153 -2.26 -15.13 25.77
N GLY A 154 -0.97 -14.96 26.04
CA GLY A 154 -0.50 -14.78 27.40
C GLY A 154 0.66 -13.83 27.48
N PHE A 155 0.81 -13.22 28.65
CA PHE A 155 1.90 -12.31 28.95
C PHE A 155 2.37 -12.50 30.39
N ARG A 156 3.62 -12.10 30.66
CA ARG A 156 4.14 -11.97 32.02
C ARG A 156 5.10 -10.82 32.12
N LEU A 157 5.23 -10.31 33.34
CA LEU A 157 6.24 -9.35 33.74
C LEU A 157 7.14 -10.04 34.76
N PRO A 158 8.13 -10.86 34.33
CA PRO A 158 8.83 -11.78 35.21
C PRO A 158 9.59 -11.10 36.35
N ASP A 159 9.93 -9.82 36.20
CA ASP A 159 10.56 -9.01 37.26
C ASP A 159 9.59 -8.66 38.41
N PHE A 160 8.27 -8.75 38.16
CA PHE A 160 7.21 -8.43 39.12
C PHE A 160 6.38 -9.66 39.52
N TYR A 161 6.07 -10.52 38.55
CA TYR A 161 5.32 -11.75 38.76
C TYR A 161 5.75 -12.83 37.78
N SER A 162 6.11 -14.01 38.31
CA SER A 162 6.84 -15.04 37.56
C SER A 162 5.96 -15.85 36.59
N LYS A 163 4.66 -15.96 36.87
CA LYS A 163 3.71 -16.75 36.08
C LYS A 163 3.09 -15.92 34.95
N TYR A 164 2.69 -16.60 33.87
CA TYR A 164 1.91 -15.99 32.79
C TYR A 164 0.48 -15.73 33.25
N GLY A 165 -0.02 -14.51 33.01
CA GLY A 165 -1.44 -14.31 32.85
C GLY A 165 -1.81 -14.68 31.42
N TYR A 166 -2.71 -15.64 31.22
CA TYR A 166 -3.13 -16.02 29.88
C TYR A 166 -4.64 -16.07 29.73
N MET A 167 -5.09 -15.85 28.50
CA MET A 167 -6.46 -16.04 28.04
C MET A 167 -6.48 -17.20 27.06
N ASP A 168 -7.44 -18.10 27.23
CA ASP A 168 -7.77 -19.12 26.23
C ASP A 168 -9.13 -18.77 25.63
N LEU A 169 -9.20 -18.70 24.30
CA LEU A 169 -10.43 -18.42 23.56
C LEU A 169 -11.49 -19.53 23.74
N LYS A 170 -11.10 -20.70 24.26
CA LYS A 170 -12.06 -21.70 24.78
C LYS A 170 -12.92 -21.18 25.93
N ASP A 171 -12.41 -20.23 26.71
CA ASP A 171 -13.09 -19.61 27.84
C ASP A 171 -13.72 -18.25 27.48
N ARG A 172 -13.96 -17.99 26.19
CA ARG A 172 -14.50 -16.72 25.69
C ARG A 172 -15.78 -16.25 26.40
N ASP A 173 -16.65 -17.15 26.82
CA ASP A 173 -17.91 -16.79 27.49
C ASP A 173 -17.63 -16.24 28.90
N ALA A 174 -16.67 -16.84 29.61
CA ALA A 174 -16.20 -16.34 30.90
C ALA A 174 -15.44 -15.02 30.75
N LEU A 175 -14.60 -14.88 29.71
CA LEU A 175 -13.93 -13.63 29.38
C LEU A 175 -14.94 -12.51 29.08
N LYS A 176 -15.98 -12.80 28.29
CA LYS A 176 -17.06 -11.84 27.99
C LYS A 176 -17.82 -11.42 29.25
N GLN A 177 -18.15 -12.36 30.14
CA GLN A 177 -18.82 -12.04 31.39
C GLN A 177 -17.96 -11.16 32.31
N LYS A 178 -16.64 -11.40 32.34
CA LYS A 178 -15.70 -10.71 33.23
C LYS A 178 -15.25 -9.34 32.72
N TYR A 179 -15.02 -9.22 31.41
CA TYR A 179 -14.43 -8.02 30.79
C TYR A 179 -15.36 -7.29 29.81
N GLY A 180 -16.53 -7.84 29.50
CA GLY A 180 -17.52 -7.20 28.62
C GLY A 180 -17.13 -7.18 27.13
N GLN A 181 -16.09 -7.89 26.72
CA GLN A 181 -15.60 -7.92 25.34
C GLN A 181 -15.91 -9.26 24.66
N GLU A 182 -16.36 -9.21 23.40
CA GLU A 182 -16.49 -10.40 22.57
C GLU A 182 -15.12 -10.75 21.98
N MET A 183 -14.67 -11.97 22.25
CA MET A 183 -13.41 -12.48 21.75
C MET A 183 -13.66 -13.38 20.53
N PRO A 184 -12.74 -13.41 19.54
CA PRO A 184 -12.87 -14.32 18.41
C PRO A 184 -12.76 -15.78 18.85
N LYS A 185 -13.07 -16.72 17.95
CA LYS A 185 -12.84 -18.16 18.16
C LYS A 185 -11.35 -18.50 18.05
N ARG A 186 -10.62 -17.77 17.19
CA ARG A 186 -9.18 -17.90 16.98
C ARG A 186 -8.57 -16.58 16.50
N PHE A 187 -7.27 -16.42 16.68
CA PHE A 187 -6.53 -15.30 16.09
C PHE A 187 -6.20 -15.58 14.61
N LEU A 188 -6.20 -14.52 13.79
CA LEU A 188 -5.83 -14.58 12.38
C LEU A 188 -4.36 -14.28 12.15
N THR A 189 -3.80 -14.90 11.12
CA THR A 189 -2.43 -14.65 10.67
C THR A 189 -2.36 -13.72 9.46
N TYR A 190 -1.21 -13.09 9.27
CA TYR A 190 -0.96 -12.26 8.09
C TYR A 190 -1.01 -13.09 6.80
N ARG A 191 -0.52 -14.34 6.86
CA ARG A 191 -0.56 -15.27 5.73
C ARG A 191 -1.99 -15.52 5.25
N GLU A 192 -2.91 -15.81 6.16
CA GLU A 192 -4.31 -16.07 5.80
C GLU A 192 -4.98 -14.86 5.15
N LEU A 193 -4.75 -13.66 5.67
CA LEU A 193 -5.27 -12.42 5.08
C LEU A 193 -4.70 -12.17 3.67
N MET A 194 -3.39 -12.39 3.48
CA MET A 194 -2.74 -12.25 2.18
C MET A 194 -3.27 -13.27 1.15
N GLU A 195 -3.47 -14.52 1.57
CA GLU A 195 -4.05 -15.57 0.73
C GLU A 195 -5.50 -15.24 0.34
N ALA A 196 -6.29 -14.70 1.27
CA ALA A 196 -7.68 -14.32 1.03
C ALA A 196 -7.84 -13.25 -0.07
N VAL A 197 -6.89 -12.31 -0.19
CA VAL A 197 -6.93 -11.21 -1.17
C VAL A 197 -6.09 -11.45 -2.43
N ARG A 198 -5.38 -12.58 -2.52
CA ARG A 198 -4.47 -12.87 -3.65
C ARG A 198 -5.21 -12.89 -4.99
N PHE A 199 -4.58 -12.33 -6.02
CA PHE A 199 -5.07 -12.40 -7.39
C PHE A 199 -4.16 -13.25 -8.28
N ASN A 200 -4.78 -13.94 -9.23
CA ASN A 200 -4.06 -14.57 -10.33
C ASN A 200 -3.95 -13.57 -11.49
N GLN A 201 -2.74 -13.35 -12.01
CA GLN A 201 -2.51 -12.44 -13.13
C GLN A 201 -3.34 -12.81 -14.37
N ASP A 202 -3.50 -14.10 -14.66
CA ASP A 202 -4.29 -14.58 -15.80
C ASP A 202 -5.79 -14.30 -15.63
N GLU A 203 -6.30 -14.39 -14.40
CA GLU A 203 -7.69 -14.11 -14.06
C GLU A 203 -8.00 -12.63 -14.34
N VAL A 204 -7.20 -11.73 -13.76
CA VAL A 204 -7.32 -10.28 -13.94
C VAL A 204 -7.21 -9.89 -15.42
N LYS A 205 -6.22 -10.46 -16.13
CA LYS A 205 -6.07 -10.25 -17.58
C LYS A 205 -7.34 -10.65 -18.34
N SER A 206 -7.93 -11.80 -18.01
CA SER A 206 -9.13 -12.29 -18.68
C SER A 206 -10.36 -11.42 -18.46
N VAL A 207 -10.47 -10.79 -17.29
CA VAL A 207 -11.55 -9.86 -16.92
C VAL A 207 -11.42 -8.55 -17.69
N LEU A 208 -10.20 -8.03 -17.82
CA LEU A 208 -9.97 -6.66 -18.26
C LEU A 208 -9.74 -6.58 -19.78
N THR A 209 -9.40 -7.72 -20.38
CA THR A 209 -9.25 -7.89 -21.83
C THR A 209 -10.41 -7.26 -22.63
N PRO A 210 -11.67 -7.60 -22.34
CA PRO A 210 -12.80 -7.18 -23.14
C PRO A 210 -13.17 -5.69 -23.02
N TYR A 211 -12.89 -5.04 -21.89
CA TYR A 211 -13.20 -3.61 -21.68
C TYR A 211 -12.40 -2.73 -22.60
N ALA A 212 -11.13 -3.07 -22.73
CA ALA A 212 -10.30 -2.26 -23.55
C ALA A 212 -10.57 -2.58 -25.03
N LEU A 213 -10.92 -3.83 -25.41
CA LEU A 213 -11.38 -4.08 -26.79
C LEU A 213 -12.58 -3.20 -27.13
N LEU A 214 -13.54 -3.06 -26.19
CA LEU A 214 -14.67 -2.14 -26.33
C LEU A 214 -14.22 -0.68 -26.55
N TYR A 215 -13.20 -0.24 -25.83
CA TYR A 215 -12.59 1.09 -26.02
C TYR A 215 -11.97 1.25 -27.41
N ALA A 216 -11.13 0.31 -27.85
CA ALA A 216 -10.46 0.35 -29.15
C ALA A 216 -11.44 0.30 -30.33
N ASP A 217 -12.53 -0.47 -30.18
CA ASP A 217 -13.61 -0.58 -31.16
C ASP A 217 -14.47 0.68 -31.23
N SER A 218 -14.55 1.44 -30.13
CA SER A 218 -15.31 2.70 -30.06
C SER A 218 -14.59 3.86 -30.72
N ILE A 219 -13.28 3.74 -30.99
CA ILE A 219 -12.49 4.76 -31.69
C ILE A 219 -12.66 4.60 -33.22
N LYS A 220 -13.05 5.65 -33.92
CA LYS A 220 -13.12 5.74 -35.38
C LYS A 220 -11.82 6.34 -35.92
N ASP A 221 -11.42 5.99 -37.15
CA ASP A 221 -10.24 6.59 -37.78
C ASP A 221 -10.36 8.13 -37.88
N THR A 222 -11.57 8.66 -38.07
CA THR A 222 -11.84 10.11 -38.15
C THR A 222 -11.64 10.85 -36.83
N GLN A 223 -11.60 10.15 -35.70
CA GLN A 223 -11.38 10.74 -34.38
C GLN A 223 -9.88 10.87 -34.05
N VAL A 224 -9.00 10.25 -34.83
CA VAL A 224 -7.57 10.17 -34.54
C VAL A 224 -6.77 11.03 -35.53
N ALA A 225 -6.18 12.11 -35.02
CA ALA A 225 -5.26 12.95 -35.76
C ALA A 225 -3.81 12.63 -35.35
N ILE A 226 -2.87 12.71 -36.29
CA ILE A 226 -1.44 12.52 -36.02
C ILE A 226 -0.62 13.68 -36.56
N ASN A 227 0.20 14.27 -35.70
CA ASN A 227 1.28 15.17 -36.07
C ASN A 227 2.61 14.42 -35.93
N LYS A 228 3.32 14.24 -37.05
CA LYS A 228 4.55 13.43 -37.11
C LYS A 228 5.80 14.18 -36.66
N ASP A 229 5.74 15.51 -36.60
CA ASP A 229 6.88 16.38 -36.36
C ASP A 229 6.83 16.99 -34.94
N ALA A 230 6.35 16.22 -33.97
CA ALA A 230 6.31 16.63 -32.58
C ALA A 230 7.64 16.35 -31.87
N SER A 231 7.82 16.97 -30.71
CA SER A 231 8.97 16.72 -29.85
C SER A 231 8.51 16.59 -28.41
N PHE A 232 9.07 15.61 -27.72
CA PHE A 232 8.93 15.47 -26.28
C PHE A 232 10.08 16.19 -25.57
N SER A 233 9.78 16.92 -24.50
CA SER A 233 10.79 17.55 -23.65
C SER A 233 10.25 17.64 -22.22
N GLU A 234 10.80 16.85 -21.29
CA GLU A 234 10.46 16.89 -19.86
C GLU A 234 11.70 16.55 -19.03
N GLU A 235 11.93 17.27 -17.93
CA GLU A 235 13.03 16.96 -16.99
C GLU A 235 14.42 16.83 -17.64
N GLY A 236 14.66 17.55 -18.74
CA GLY A 236 15.91 17.53 -19.50
C GLY A 236 16.01 16.42 -20.56
N PHE A 237 15.08 15.46 -20.57
CA PHE A 237 14.98 14.45 -21.62
C PHE A 237 14.29 15.02 -22.85
N LYS A 238 14.93 14.92 -24.02
CA LYS A 238 14.37 15.32 -25.31
C LYS A 238 14.38 14.15 -26.28
N GLU A 239 13.27 13.97 -26.99
CA GLU A 239 13.11 12.91 -27.98
C GLU A 239 12.18 13.39 -29.11
N SER A 240 12.45 12.95 -30.34
CA SER A 240 11.49 13.13 -31.41
C SER A 240 10.26 12.28 -31.13
N ALA A 241 9.07 12.87 -31.26
CA ALA A 241 7.83 12.20 -30.94
C ALA A 241 6.79 12.42 -32.06
N ARG A 242 5.77 11.57 -32.05
CA ARG A 242 4.54 11.80 -32.79
C ARG A 242 3.48 12.20 -31.78
N GLU A 243 2.78 13.28 -32.04
CA GLU A 243 1.61 13.66 -31.27
C GLU A 243 0.39 13.01 -31.90
N ILE A 244 -0.35 12.23 -31.11
CA ILE A 244 -1.58 11.60 -31.54
C ILE A 244 -2.72 12.13 -30.67
N THR A 245 -3.73 12.69 -31.32
CA THR A 245 -4.90 13.26 -30.66
C THR A 245 -6.12 12.44 -31.00
N VAL A 246 -6.77 11.88 -29.98
CA VAL A 246 -8.07 11.21 -30.10
C VAL A 246 -9.13 12.15 -29.55
N THR A 247 -10.11 12.51 -30.37
CA THR A 247 -11.19 13.43 -30.00
C THR A 247 -12.53 12.72 -30.03
N PHE A 248 -13.26 12.81 -28.93
CA PHE A 248 -14.65 12.39 -28.84
C PHE A 248 -15.53 13.63 -28.74
N THR A 249 -16.64 13.66 -29.48
CA THR A 249 -17.73 14.57 -29.13
C THR A 249 -18.34 14.15 -27.80
N GLU A 250 -19.09 15.03 -27.16
CA GLU A 250 -19.87 14.68 -25.97
C GLU A 250 -20.74 13.42 -26.19
N GLU A 251 -21.46 13.34 -27.31
CA GLU A 251 -22.29 12.16 -27.64
C GLU A 251 -21.46 10.87 -27.72
N GLU A 252 -20.27 10.94 -28.33
CA GLU A 252 -19.39 9.79 -28.48
C GLU A 252 -18.74 9.38 -27.14
N ALA A 253 -18.38 10.35 -26.30
CA ALA A 253 -17.84 10.12 -24.97
C ALA A 253 -18.89 9.48 -24.04
N LYS A 254 -20.13 9.98 -24.05
CA LYS A 254 -21.25 9.38 -23.31
C LYS A 254 -21.53 7.98 -23.81
N ALA A 255 -21.59 7.76 -25.12
CA ALA A 255 -21.81 6.43 -25.68
C ALA A 255 -20.71 5.43 -25.27
N LEU A 256 -19.44 5.86 -25.19
CA LEU A 256 -18.35 5.04 -24.68
C LEU A 256 -18.49 4.76 -23.18
N ALA A 257 -18.76 5.78 -22.36
CA ALA A 257 -18.94 5.65 -20.92
C ALA A 257 -20.11 4.71 -20.58
N THR A 258 -21.25 4.88 -21.25
CA THR A 258 -22.42 4.00 -21.15
C THR A 258 -22.04 2.56 -21.50
N LYS A 259 -21.37 2.31 -22.63
CA LYS A 259 -20.95 0.96 -23.02
C LYS A 259 -20.04 0.31 -21.98
N LEU A 260 -19.09 1.06 -21.42
CA LEU A 260 -18.18 0.57 -20.38
C LEU A 260 -18.93 0.24 -19.09
N ALA A 261 -19.83 1.13 -18.65
CA ALA A 261 -20.65 0.95 -17.45
C ALA A 261 -21.64 -0.21 -17.59
N GLU A 262 -22.38 -0.30 -18.71
CA GLU A 262 -23.29 -1.42 -19.01
C GLU A 262 -22.55 -2.75 -19.04
N LYS A 263 -21.36 -2.76 -19.66
CA LYS A 263 -20.51 -3.95 -19.66
C LYS A 263 -20.08 -4.31 -18.24
N ALA A 264 -19.60 -3.35 -17.45
CA ALA A 264 -19.17 -3.59 -16.07
C ALA A 264 -20.30 -4.14 -15.20
N LYS A 265 -21.49 -3.54 -15.31
CA LYS A 265 -22.71 -4.00 -14.63
C LYS A 265 -23.06 -5.46 -14.97
N ALA A 266 -22.97 -5.82 -16.25
CA ALA A 266 -23.34 -7.15 -16.74
C ALA A 266 -22.22 -8.20 -16.66
N ASP A 267 -20.98 -7.81 -16.36
CA ASP A 267 -19.83 -8.71 -16.41
C ASP A 267 -19.68 -9.49 -15.10
N THR A 268 -20.19 -10.73 -15.13
CA THR A 268 -20.11 -11.63 -13.98
C THR A 268 -18.66 -11.93 -13.58
N LYS A 269 -17.70 -11.90 -14.50
CA LYS A 269 -16.30 -12.16 -14.15
C LYS A 269 -15.67 -10.98 -13.41
N LEU A 270 -16.02 -9.75 -13.77
CA LEU A 270 -15.58 -8.57 -13.02
C LEU A 270 -16.21 -8.57 -11.62
N PHE A 271 -17.51 -8.85 -11.56
CA PHE A 271 -18.21 -8.99 -10.29
C PHE A 271 -17.59 -10.07 -9.40
N ASP A 272 -17.41 -11.29 -9.93
CA ASP A 272 -16.82 -12.41 -9.17
C ASP A 272 -15.37 -12.10 -8.77
N LEU A 273 -14.59 -11.42 -9.61
CA LEU A 273 -13.23 -10.99 -9.27
C LEU A 273 -13.22 -10.15 -7.98
N ILE A 274 -14.14 -9.20 -7.83
CA ILE A 274 -14.23 -8.32 -6.66
C ILE A 274 -14.86 -9.05 -5.48
N TYR A 275 -16.04 -9.64 -5.70
CA TYR A 275 -16.82 -10.29 -4.65
C TYR A 275 -16.07 -11.45 -3.99
N THR A 276 -15.36 -12.29 -4.76
CA THR A 276 -14.61 -13.40 -4.18
C THR A 276 -13.59 -12.94 -3.14
N ARG A 277 -12.95 -11.77 -3.32
CA ARG A 277 -11.92 -11.27 -2.38
C ARG A 277 -12.57 -10.73 -1.12
N TYR A 278 -13.63 -9.95 -1.29
CA TYR A 278 -14.47 -9.51 -0.19
C TYR A 278 -14.98 -10.70 0.64
N HIS A 279 -15.60 -11.68 -0.04
CA HIS A 279 -16.16 -12.87 0.59
C HIS A 279 -15.09 -13.72 1.27
N ASN A 280 -13.94 -13.97 0.65
CA ASN A 280 -12.85 -14.71 1.28
C ASN A 280 -12.41 -14.08 2.60
N VAL A 281 -12.27 -12.74 2.64
CA VAL A 281 -11.90 -12.01 3.87
C VAL A 281 -13.05 -12.06 4.89
N ALA A 282 -14.28 -11.77 4.47
CA ALA A 282 -15.45 -11.78 5.34
C ALA A 282 -15.68 -13.16 5.98
N THR A 283 -15.65 -14.23 5.18
CA THR A 283 -15.76 -15.62 5.63
C THR A 283 -14.60 -16.00 6.54
N LEU A 284 -13.36 -15.67 6.19
CA LEU A 284 -12.19 -15.93 7.05
C LEU A 284 -12.37 -15.30 8.44
N MET A 285 -12.81 -14.04 8.48
CA MET A 285 -13.08 -13.30 9.72
C MET A 285 -14.25 -13.92 10.50
N ALA A 286 -15.38 -14.20 9.83
CA ALA A 286 -16.58 -14.77 10.45
C ALA A 286 -16.37 -16.20 11.00
N ASP A 287 -15.70 -17.07 10.23
CA ASP A 287 -15.32 -18.43 10.64
C ASP A 287 -14.40 -18.39 11.86
N SER A 288 -13.53 -17.37 11.91
CA SER A 288 -12.63 -17.11 13.03
C SER A 288 -13.32 -16.43 14.21
N GLY A 289 -14.61 -16.13 14.10
CA GLY A 289 -15.45 -15.60 15.18
C GLY A 289 -15.37 -14.10 15.40
N TYR A 290 -14.83 -13.35 14.44
CA TYR A 290 -14.89 -11.90 14.45
C TYR A 290 -16.30 -11.43 14.05
N VAL A 291 -16.71 -10.30 14.60
CA VAL A 291 -17.97 -9.65 14.20
C VAL A 291 -17.76 -9.03 12.82
N VAL A 292 -18.51 -9.54 11.85
CA VAL A 292 -18.50 -9.07 10.47
C VAL A 292 -19.93 -8.96 10.01
N ASP A 293 -20.28 -7.80 9.45
CA ASP A 293 -21.51 -7.65 8.68
C ASP A 293 -21.23 -8.19 7.27
N GLU A 294 -21.27 -9.52 7.13
CA GLU A 294 -21.08 -10.16 5.83
C GLU A 294 -22.29 -9.87 4.93
N VAL A 295 -22.03 -9.14 3.85
CA VAL A 295 -23.00 -8.84 2.81
C VAL A 295 -23.14 -10.08 1.94
N SER A 296 -24.36 -10.59 1.79
CA SER A 296 -24.63 -11.73 0.91
C SER A 296 -24.24 -11.43 -0.53
N LYS A 297 -23.99 -12.47 -1.34
CA LYS A 297 -23.70 -12.28 -2.77
C LYS A 297 -24.81 -11.51 -3.48
N GLU A 298 -26.05 -11.75 -3.09
CA GLU A 298 -27.24 -11.12 -3.62
C GLU A 298 -27.32 -9.63 -3.24
N GLU A 299 -27.06 -9.28 -1.98
CA GLU A 299 -27.03 -7.88 -1.52
C GLU A 299 -25.84 -7.13 -2.13
N PHE A 300 -24.65 -7.74 -2.17
CA PHE A 300 -23.48 -7.15 -2.80
C PHE A 300 -23.73 -6.93 -4.30
N LYS A 301 -24.41 -7.87 -4.97
CA LYS A 301 -24.83 -7.72 -6.37
C LYS A 301 -25.84 -6.58 -6.55
N LYS A 302 -26.78 -6.43 -5.62
CA LYS A 302 -27.75 -5.35 -5.65
C LYS A 302 -27.07 -3.99 -5.50
N ASP A 303 -26.15 -3.83 -4.56
CA ASP A 303 -25.41 -2.57 -4.35
C ASP A 303 -24.47 -2.27 -5.52
N TYR A 304 -23.81 -3.30 -6.06
CA TYR A 304 -23.03 -3.21 -7.29
C TYR A 304 -23.89 -2.74 -8.47
N ASP A 305 -25.05 -3.35 -8.68
CA ASP A 305 -25.97 -2.96 -9.76
C ASP A 305 -26.51 -1.55 -9.58
N GLN A 306 -26.87 -1.18 -8.35
CA GLN A 306 -27.35 0.15 -8.00
C GLN A 306 -26.27 1.20 -8.28
N GLY A 307 -25.02 0.95 -7.89
CA GLY A 307 -23.91 1.85 -8.18
C GLY A 307 -23.70 2.09 -9.68
N PHE A 308 -23.88 1.06 -10.51
CA PHE A 308 -23.85 1.23 -11.97
C PHE A 308 -25.12 1.88 -12.53
N ASP A 309 -26.29 1.65 -11.95
CA ASP A 309 -27.52 2.33 -12.34
C ASP A 309 -27.46 3.83 -12.05
N ASP A 310 -26.92 4.21 -10.90
CA ASP A 310 -26.71 5.61 -10.54
C ASP A 310 -25.68 6.25 -11.49
N LEU A 311 -24.56 5.57 -11.76
CA LEU A 311 -23.58 6.03 -12.75
C LEU A 311 -24.20 6.21 -14.15
N LEU A 312 -24.99 5.24 -14.62
CA LEU A 312 -25.65 5.30 -15.92
C LEU A 312 -26.67 6.43 -15.99
N LYS A 313 -27.40 6.65 -14.88
CA LYS A 313 -28.33 7.77 -14.75
C LYS A 313 -27.59 9.10 -14.82
N ASP A 314 -26.50 9.27 -14.08
CA ASP A 314 -25.68 10.49 -14.09
C ASP A 314 -25.13 10.79 -15.50
N ILE A 315 -24.66 9.75 -16.22
CA ILE A 315 -24.24 9.87 -17.62
C ILE A 315 -25.43 10.35 -18.49
N SER A 316 -26.63 9.82 -18.28
CA SER A 316 -27.82 10.18 -19.08
C SER A 316 -28.41 11.55 -18.77
N ASP A 317 -28.34 11.98 -17.51
CA ASP A 317 -28.89 13.26 -17.02
C ASP A 317 -27.99 14.45 -17.39
N SER A 318 -26.72 14.19 -17.71
CA SER A 318 -25.83 15.23 -18.26
C SER A 318 -26.36 15.74 -19.62
N SER A 319 -26.46 17.07 -19.79
CA SER A 319 -27.02 17.72 -20.99
C SER A 319 -26.21 17.41 -22.25
N THR A 320 -26.80 16.89 -23.33
CA THR A 320 -26.11 16.69 -24.64
C THR A 320 -26.06 17.96 -25.51
N ALA A 321 -26.51 19.10 -24.99
CA ALA A 321 -26.55 20.36 -25.74
C ALA A 321 -25.20 21.09 -25.73
N SER A 322 -24.20 20.56 -25.01
CA SER A 322 -22.88 21.15 -24.95
C SER A 322 -22.13 20.90 -26.27
N LYS A 323 -21.21 21.80 -26.64
CA LYS A 323 -20.25 21.55 -27.72
C LYS A 323 -18.95 20.97 -27.18
N GLU A 324 -18.97 20.47 -25.95
CA GLU A 324 -17.79 19.95 -25.28
C GLU A 324 -17.25 18.70 -25.98
N GLN A 325 -15.94 18.55 -25.90
CA GLN A 325 -15.19 17.47 -26.50
C GLN A 325 -14.24 16.92 -25.47
N VAL A 326 -14.10 15.60 -25.47
CA VAL A 326 -13.06 14.92 -24.71
C VAL A 326 -11.89 14.69 -25.64
N LYS A 327 -10.75 15.28 -25.33
CA LYS A 327 -9.51 15.15 -26.09
C LYS A 327 -8.47 14.41 -25.29
N MET A 328 -7.91 13.39 -25.89
CA MET A 328 -6.76 12.69 -25.35
C MET A 328 -5.58 12.88 -26.29
N VAL A 329 -4.53 13.50 -25.79
CA VAL A 329 -3.30 13.79 -26.53
C VAL A 329 -2.18 12.92 -25.97
N VAL A 330 -1.54 12.12 -26.82
CA VAL A 330 -0.40 11.30 -26.46
C VAL A 330 0.83 11.67 -27.28
N LEU A 331 1.98 11.72 -26.64
CA LEU A 331 3.29 11.83 -27.30
C LEU A 331 3.93 10.45 -27.34
N VAL A 332 4.25 9.98 -28.53
CA VAL A 332 4.75 8.62 -28.79
C VAL A 332 6.14 8.69 -29.41
N ASP A 333 7.09 7.92 -28.89
CA ASP A 333 8.46 7.85 -29.44
C ASP A 333 8.59 6.92 -30.67
N GLY A 334 9.82 6.74 -31.15
CA GLY A 334 10.12 5.86 -32.27
C GLY A 334 9.90 4.36 -32.00
N ASP A 335 9.85 3.97 -30.72
CA ASP A 335 9.63 2.61 -30.24
C ASP A 335 8.17 2.41 -29.76
N HIS A 336 7.26 3.26 -30.22
CA HIS A 336 5.83 3.26 -29.89
C HIS A 336 5.52 3.33 -28.38
N GLN A 337 6.44 3.84 -27.56
CA GLN A 337 6.17 4.09 -26.16
C GLN A 337 5.47 5.43 -25.99
N ILE A 338 4.39 5.45 -25.21
CA ILE A 338 3.73 6.69 -24.80
C ILE A 338 4.61 7.36 -23.75
N LEU A 339 5.25 8.45 -24.14
CA LEU A 339 6.07 9.29 -23.26
C LEU A 339 5.21 10.20 -22.38
N SER A 340 4.09 10.68 -22.92
CA SER A 340 3.16 11.57 -22.20
C SER A 340 1.73 11.32 -22.65
N ARG A 341 0.78 11.45 -21.72
CA ARG A 341 -0.67 11.46 -21.97
C ARG A 341 -1.30 12.66 -21.30
N LYS A 342 -2.25 13.31 -21.98
CA LYS A 342 -3.12 14.33 -21.42
C LYS A 342 -4.56 14.02 -21.80
N LEU A 343 -5.48 14.07 -20.84
CA LEU A 343 -6.91 14.00 -21.05
C LEU A 343 -7.51 15.34 -20.66
N MET A 344 -8.23 15.94 -21.60
CA MET A 344 -8.74 17.31 -21.51
C MET A 344 -10.19 17.37 -21.95
N PHE A 345 -10.94 18.28 -21.35
CA PHE A 345 -12.29 18.64 -21.76
C PHE A 345 -12.26 20.01 -22.42
N THR A 346 -12.94 20.19 -23.55
CA THR A 346 -13.20 21.53 -24.07
C THR A 346 -14.43 22.10 -23.38
N GLY A 347 -14.41 23.37 -22.98
CA GLY A 347 -15.61 24.04 -22.45
C GLY A 347 -16.66 24.32 -23.55
N GLU A 348 -17.86 24.78 -23.16
CA GLU A 348 -19.03 24.98 -24.06
C GLU A 348 -18.76 25.76 -25.37
N ASP A 349 -17.79 26.68 -25.36
CA ASP A 349 -17.40 27.50 -26.52
C ASP A 349 -16.26 26.90 -27.37
N ASN A 350 -15.73 25.73 -27.01
CA ASN A 350 -14.54 25.09 -27.61
C ASN A 350 -13.24 25.93 -27.57
N LYS A 351 -13.20 26.98 -26.75
CA LYS A 351 -12.06 27.90 -26.66
C LYS A 351 -11.14 27.65 -25.47
N GLN A 352 -11.63 26.95 -24.45
CA GLN A 352 -10.85 26.59 -23.26
C GLN A 352 -10.71 25.08 -23.21
N GLU A 353 -9.49 24.61 -22.96
CA GLU A 353 -9.16 23.20 -22.73
C GLU A 353 -8.80 23.04 -21.25
N ASN A 354 -9.59 22.27 -20.52
CA ASN A 354 -9.41 22.00 -19.11
C ASN A 354 -8.74 20.63 -18.96
N LEU A 355 -7.53 20.61 -18.41
CA LEU A 355 -6.81 19.38 -18.13
C LEU A 355 -7.47 18.64 -16.97
N PHE A 356 -7.73 17.35 -17.14
CA PHE A 356 -8.27 16.49 -16.08
C PHE A 356 -7.26 15.43 -15.64
N PHE A 357 -6.50 14.88 -16.59
CA PHE A 357 -5.47 13.90 -16.27
C PHE A 357 -4.23 14.15 -17.11
N SER A 358 -3.07 13.98 -16.50
CA SER A 358 -1.80 13.93 -17.20
C SER A 358 -0.90 12.85 -16.67
N SER A 359 -0.18 12.16 -17.55
CA SER A 359 0.94 11.31 -17.17
C SER A 359 2.15 11.55 -18.05
N THR A 360 3.32 11.26 -17.51
CA THR A 360 4.57 11.22 -18.24
C THR A 360 5.39 10.06 -17.72
N ALA A 361 5.89 9.22 -18.62
CA ALA A 361 6.63 8.03 -18.25
C ALA A 361 7.71 7.75 -19.28
N TYR A 362 8.97 7.68 -18.84
CA TYR A 362 10.06 7.24 -19.68
C TYR A 362 11.15 6.54 -18.88
N GLN A 363 11.89 5.69 -19.57
CA GLN A 363 13.10 5.06 -19.06
C GLN A 363 14.13 5.08 -20.18
N LYS A 364 15.24 5.79 -19.97
CA LYS A 364 16.31 5.92 -20.97
C LYS A 364 17.66 5.71 -20.31
N GLY A 365 18.31 4.59 -20.66
CA GLY A 365 19.57 4.20 -20.03
C GLY A 365 19.39 4.04 -18.52
N ALA A 366 20.15 4.82 -17.75
CA ALA A 366 20.11 4.84 -16.29
C ALA A 366 18.90 5.59 -15.72
N ASP A 367 18.27 6.48 -16.49
CA ASP A 367 17.25 7.40 -15.98
C ASP A 367 15.85 6.82 -16.13
N SER A 368 15.04 7.00 -15.09
CA SER A 368 13.61 6.67 -15.02
C SER A 368 12.83 7.86 -14.51
N TYR A 369 11.70 8.16 -15.15
CA TYR A 369 10.79 9.21 -14.71
C TYR A 369 9.35 8.75 -14.89
N TYR A 370 8.54 8.97 -13.86
CA TYR A 370 7.10 8.72 -13.85
C TYR A 370 6.42 9.90 -13.17
N ARG A 371 5.42 10.49 -13.81
CA ARG A 371 4.51 11.45 -13.19
C ARG A 371 3.09 11.06 -13.56
N PHE A 372 2.20 11.08 -12.58
CA PHE A 372 0.77 10.93 -12.74
C PHE A 372 0.10 12.07 -11.99
N ALA A 373 -0.84 12.75 -12.63
CA ALA A 373 -1.59 13.83 -11.99
C ALA A 373 -3.04 13.81 -12.46
N ILE A 374 -3.96 13.96 -11.51
CA ILE A 374 -5.39 14.22 -11.73
C ILE A 374 -5.63 15.66 -11.30
N HIS A 375 -6.39 16.40 -12.11
CA HIS A 375 -6.65 17.81 -11.93
C HIS A 375 -8.15 18.02 -11.79
N ASN A 376 -8.57 18.97 -10.94
CA ASN A 376 -9.95 19.45 -10.95
C ASN A 376 -10.17 20.24 -12.25
N PRO A 377 -11.07 19.82 -13.17
CA PRO A 377 -11.29 20.54 -14.41
C PRO A 377 -11.80 21.97 -14.22
N GLU A 378 -12.51 22.24 -13.12
CA GLU A 378 -13.08 23.56 -12.80
C GLU A 378 -12.05 24.51 -12.16
N ASP A 379 -11.07 23.95 -11.45
CA ASP A 379 -9.92 24.69 -10.92
C ASP A 379 -8.62 23.88 -11.06
N PRO A 380 -8.05 23.77 -12.28
CA PRO A 380 -6.86 22.97 -12.50
C PRO A 380 -5.61 23.54 -11.81
N LYS A 381 -5.67 24.78 -11.32
CA LYS A 381 -4.55 25.41 -10.63
C LYS A 381 -4.51 25.05 -9.16
N ASN A 382 -5.66 24.81 -8.55
CA ASN A 382 -5.75 24.55 -7.11
C ASN A 382 -6.27 23.15 -6.74
N GLY A 383 -6.85 22.41 -7.69
CA GLY A 383 -7.19 21.00 -7.52
C GLY A 383 -6.20 20.11 -8.26
N GLU A 384 -5.23 19.50 -7.56
CA GLU A 384 -4.30 18.51 -8.14
C GLU A 384 -4.02 17.39 -7.15
N VAL A 385 -4.13 16.14 -7.59
CA VAL A 385 -3.52 14.99 -6.93
C VAL A 385 -2.43 14.45 -7.83
N SER A 386 -1.18 14.45 -7.39
CA SER A 386 -0.08 13.95 -8.20
C SER A 386 0.96 13.13 -7.46
N TYR A 387 1.55 12.21 -8.22
CA TYR A 387 2.68 11.38 -7.84
C TYR A 387 3.79 11.58 -8.86
N THR A 388 5.01 11.83 -8.39
CA THR A 388 6.20 11.91 -9.24
C THR A 388 7.30 11.03 -8.68
N TYR A 389 7.93 10.25 -9.55
CA TYR A 389 9.14 9.47 -9.26
C TYR A 389 10.18 9.77 -10.32
N LYS A 390 11.40 10.09 -9.89
CA LYS A 390 12.56 10.26 -10.75
C LYS A 390 13.71 9.49 -10.14
N ALA A 391 14.44 8.71 -10.94
CA ALA A 391 15.62 8.01 -10.47
C ALA A 391 16.66 7.84 -11.57
N THR A 392 17.92 7.77 -11.17
CA THR A 392 19.07 7.46 -12.01
C THR A 392 19.83 6.31 -11.37
N GLU A 393 19.95 5.18 -12.06
CA GLU A 393 20.67 3.98 -11.61
C GLU A 393 22.00 3.81 -12.37
N GLN A 394 23.12 3.88 -11.65
CA GLN A 394 24.46 3.70 -12.22
C GLN A 394 25.32 2.84 -11.29
N SER A 395 25.87 1.74 -11.82
CA SER A 395 26.81 0.87 -11.12
C SER A 395 26.32 0.40 -9.73
N GLY A 396 25.04 0.02 -9.62
CA GLY A 396 24.43 -0.44 -8.36
C GLY A 396 24.04 0.68 -7.40
N LYS A 397 24.26 1.95 -7.76
CA LYS A 397 23.79 3.13 -7.03
C LYS A 397 22.57 3.75 -7.71
N THR A 398 21.50 3.99 -6.96
CA THR A 398 20.29 4.67 -7.44
C THR A 398 20.09 5.97 -6.67
N ASN A 399 20.06 7.10 -7.38
CA ASN A 399 19.70 8.39 -6.78
C ASN A 399 18.35 8.80 -7.33
N GLY A 400 17.47 9.35 -6.49
CA GLY A 400 16.15 9.71 -6.95
C GLY A 400 15.38 10.66 -6.06
N LYS A 401 14.17 10.96 -6.52
CA LYS A 401 13.19 11.81 -5.84
C LYS A 401 11.80 11.20 -6.04
N LEU A 402 11.01 11.21 -4.97
CA LEU A 402 9.61 10.85 -4.94
C LEU A 402 8.82 12.05 -4.40
N ASN A 403 7.72 12.41 -5.04
CA ASN A 403 6.78 13.41 -4.55
C ASN A 403 5.35 12.87 -4.57
N LEU A 404 4.58 13.22 -3.55
CA LEU A 404 3.12 13.08 -3.50
C LEU A 404 2.52 14.43 -3.15
N LEU A 405 1.59 14.91 -3.96
CA LEU A 405 0.91 16.18 -3.77
C LEU A 405 -0.60 15.94 -3.80
N VAL A 406 -1.31 16.49 -2.82
CA VAL A 406 -2.76 16.62 -2.78
C VAL A 406 -3.06 18.08 -2.50
N LYS A 407 -3.63 18.75 -3.50
CA LYS A 407 -3.96 20.15 -3.49
C LYS A 407 -5.47 20.28 -3.70
N GLU A 408 -6.15 20.91 -2.75
CA GLU A 408 -7.59 21.18 -2.83
C GLU A 408 -7.88 22.69 -2.94
N ASN A 409 -6.96 23.53 -2.48
CA ASN A 409 -7.01 24.99 -2.56
C ASN A 409 -5.59 25.56 -2.76
N GLU A 410 -5.33 26.85 -2.57
CA GLU A 410 -3.97 27.42 -2.74
C GLU A 410 -2.90 26.70 -1.89
N GLN A 411 -3.27 26.17 -0.73
CA GLN A 411 -2.41 25.35 0.13
C GLN A 411 -2.63 23.85 -0.12
N PRO A 412 -1.56 23.04 -0.17
CA PRO A 412 -1.70 21.60 -0.30
C PRO A 412 -2.22 20.97 1.01
N ALA A 413 -3.22 20.09 0.91
CA ALA A 413 -3.66 19.25 2.01
C ALA A 413 -2.57 18.23 2.40
N LEU A 414 -1.81 17.75 1.41
CA LEU A 414 -0.61 16.93 1.58
C LEU A 414 0.44 17.33 0.55
N ASP A 415 1.66 17.62 1.00
CA ASP A 415 2.84 17.70 0.13
C ASP A 415 3.97 16.91 0.77
N LEU A 416 4.25 15.73 0.23
CA LEU A 416 5.37 14.88 0.61
C LEU A 416 6.43 14.92 -0.48
N SER A 417 7.66 15.23 -0.11
CA SER A 417 8.83 15.14 -0.98
C SER A 417 9.91 14.32 -0.29
N THR A 418 10.47 13.34 -1.01
CA THR A 418 11.57 12.50 -0.53
C THR A 418 12.65 12.44 -1.59
N THR A 419 13.88 12.80 -1.25
CA THR A 419 15.06 12.45 -2.06
C THR A 419 15.72 11.21 -1.47
N PHE A 420 16.18 10.31 -2.32
CA PHE A 420 16.80 9.08 -1.87
C PHE A 420 18.07 8.74 -2.64
N GLU A 421 18.96 8.04 -1.96
CA GLU A 421 20.15 7.40 -2.51
C GLU A 421 20.17 5.97 -1.98
N THR A 422 20.27 4.98 -2.86
CA THR A 422 20.50 3.59 -2.47
C THR A 422 21.75 3.06 -3.16
N VAL A 423 22.51 2.22 -2.48
CA VAL A 423 23.72 1.56 -2.99
C VAL A 423 23.59 0.07 -2.71
N LYS A 424 23.61 -0.74 -3.77
CA LYS A 424 23.53 -2.20 -3.70
C LYS A 424 24.88 -2.82 -4.02
N GLU A 425 25.48 -3.47 -3.04
CA GLU A 425 26.74 -4.20 -3.17
C GLU A 425 26.55 -5.67 -2.76
N GLY A 426 26.31 -6.53 -3.76
CA GLY A 426 26.02 -7.95 -3.51
C GLY A 426 24.72 -8.12 -2.73
N LYS A 427 24.83 -8.61 -1.48
CA LYS A 427 23.68 -8.78 -0.56
C LYS A 427 23.48 -7.62 0.41
N LYS A 428 24.31 -6.58 0.33
CA LYS A 428 24.18 -5.36 1.15
C LYS A 428 23.45 -4.26 0.36
N VAL A 429 22.54 -3.58 1.04
CA VAL A 429 21.82 -2.41 0.53
C VAL A 429 21.95 -1.30 1.56
N ASP A 430 22.64 -0.23 1.19
CA ASP A 430 22.65 1.03 1.94
C ASP A 430 21.62 1.98 1.34
N GLY A 431 20.91 2.73 2.17
CA GLY A 431 19.86 3.66 1.78
C GLY A 431 19.94 4.93 2.61
N LYS A 432 19.79 6.08 1.96
CA LYS A 432 19.61 7.38 2.59
C LYS A 432 18.36 8.02 1.99
N TYR A 433 17.47 8.51 2.85
CA TYR A 433 16.20 9.10 2.49
C TYR A 433 16.07 10.41 3.25
N ASP A 434 16.04 11.53 2.56
CA ASP A 434 15.76 12.84 3.13
C ASP A 434 14.31 13.20 2.72
N PHE A 435 13.44 13.48 3.69
CA PHE A 435 12.02 13.73 3.43
C PHE A 435 11.55 15.07 4.03
N ALA A 436 10.48 15.61 3.44
CA ALA A 436 9.70 16.72 3.95
C ALA A 436 8.22 16.42 3.69
N VAL A 437 7.37 16.67 4.69
CA VAL A 437 5.92 16.52 4.58
C VAL A 437 5.23 17.75 5.15
N VAL A 438 4.27 18.28 4.40
CA VAL A 438 3.33 19.30 4.85
C VAL A 438 1.95 18.67 4.86
N LEU A 439 1.26 18.78 6.00
CA LEU A 439 -0.12 18.38 6.18
C LEU A 439 -0.93 19.63 6.52
N ALA A 440 -1.99 19.90 5.78
CA ALA A 440 -2.90 20.99 6.08
C ALA A 440 -4.34 20.48 6.09
N ASP A 441 -5.14 21.02 7.01
CA ASP A 441 -6.59 20.86 7.06
C ASP A 441 -7.22 22.26 7.06
N GLU A 442 -8.44 22.39 6.55
CA GLU A 442 -9.20 23.64 6.45
C GLU A 442 -9.34 24.35 7.81
N TYR A 443 -9.29 23.59 8.92
CA TYR A 443 -9.53 24.07 10.27
C TYR A 443 -8.27 24.24 11.14
N SER A 444 -7.07 23.94 10.64
CA SER A 444 -5.85 23.98 11.46
C SER A 444 -4.64 24.59 10.74
N GLU A 445 -3.69 25.11 11.52
CA GLU A 445 -2.41 25.54 10.95
C GLU A 445 -1.68 24.32 10.36
N PRO A 446 -1.06 24.45 9.17
CA PRO A 446 -0.32 23.36 8.56
C PRO A 446 0.77 22.83 9.50
N ILE A 447 0.95 21.51 9.48
CA ILE A 447 2.05 20.83 10.17
C ILE A 447 3.10 20.49 9.12
N ALA A 448 4.28 21.11 9.23
CA ALA A 448 5.45 20.79 8.42
C ALA A 448 6.47 19.96 9.22
N LEU A 449 6.84 18.79 8.68
CA LEU A 449 7.87 17.92 9.23
C LEU A 449 8.95 17.66 8.18
N SER A 450 10.20 17.64 8.59
CA SER A 450 11.32 17.23 7.75
C SER A 450 12.16 16.18 8.44
N GLY A 451 12.95 15.42 7.72
CA GLY A 451 13.75 14.38 8.35
C GLY A 451 14.68 13.64 7.42
N ASN A 452 15.47 12.78 8.03
CA ASN A 452 16.31 11.86 7.29
C ASN A 452 16.27 10.46 7.91
N VAL A 453 16.30 9.46 7.05
CA VAL A 453 16.43 8.05 7.41
C VAL A 453 17.65 7.51 6.70
N THR A 454 18.55 6.88 7.44
CA THR A 454 19.64 6.07 6.87
C THR A 454 19.39 4.63 7.24
N VAL A 455 19.54 3.69 6.30
CA VAL A 455 19.40 2.25 6.51
C VAL A 455 20.59 1.56 5.88
N SER A 456 21.15 0.55 6.53
CA SER A 456 22.12 -0.38 5.98
C SER A 456 21.61 -1.77 6.27
N GLU A 457 21.16 -2.50 5.25
CA GLU A 457 20.67 -3.88 5.39
C GLU A 457 21.64 -4.84 4.70
N THR A 458 21.97 -5.95 5.37
CA THR A 458 22.69 -7.08 4.78
C THR A 458 21.82 -8.32 4.84
N SER A 459 21.47 -8.86 3.68
CA SER A 459 20.70 -10.09 3.57
C SER A 459 21.60 -11.32 3.46
N THR A 460 21.19 -12.44 4.04
CA THR A 460 21.80 -13.77 3.85
C THR A 460 20.70 -14.82 3.66
N ASP A 461 21.08 -16.06 3.35
CA ASP A 461 20.10 -17.14 3.17
C ASP A 461 19.47 -17.57 4.51
N ALA A 462 20.15 -17.22 5.62
CA ALA A 462 19.77 -17.58 6.99
C ALA A 462 19.15 -16.41 7.78
N GLY A 463 19.08 -15.21 7.22
CA GLY A 463 18.65 -14.04 7.98
C GLY A 463 18.96 -12.69 7.35
N ARG A 464 18.67 -11.62 8.08
CA ARG A 464 18.97 -10.23 7.70
C ARG A 464 19.46 -9.43 8.89
N ASP A 465 20.46 -8.61 8.70
CA ASP A 465 20.92 -7.64 9.68
C ASP A 465 20.68 -6.24 9.12
N SER A 466 20.11 -5.33 9.92
CA SER A 466 19.96 -3.94 9.54
C SER A 466 20.30 -2.96 10.64
N ASP A 467 20.98 -1.88 10.27
CA ASP A 467 21.18 -0.71 11.11
C ASP A 467 20.45 0.47 10.46
N ALA A 468 19.71 1.23 11.25
CA ALA A 468 19.03 2.42 10.78
C ALA A 468 19.17 3.58 11.77
N SER A 469 19.12 4.80 11.24
CA SER A 469 18.99 6.02 12.02
C SER A 469 17.86 6.84 11.43
N VAL A 470 16.98 7.32 12.30
CA VAL A 470 15.83 8.14 11.94
C VAL A 470 15.99 9.47 12.66
N LYS A 471 15.79 10.56 11.92
CA LYS A 471 15.67 11.91 12.46
C LYS A 471 14.45 12.58 11.85
N ILE A 472 13.65 13.20 12.70
CA ILE A 472 12.45 13.96 12.36
C ILE A 472 12.61 15.33 13.01
N ASN A 473 12.28 16.39 12.30
CA ASN A 473 12.25 17.77 12.77
C ASN A 473 10.83 18.31 12.54
N PHE A 474 10.38 19.14 13.48
CA PHE A 474 9.12 19.87 13.37
C PHE A 474 9.47 21.29 12.90
N ASP A 475 9.22 21.58 11.63
CA ASP A 475 9.73 22.81 10.98
C ASP A 475 9.03 24.08 11.51
N GLN A 476 7.85 23.91 12.11
CA GLN A 476 7.04 24.95 12.76
C GLN A 476 6.81 24.65 14.25
N ALA A 477 7.82 24.14 14.96
CA ALA A 477 7.70 23.84 16.38
C ALA A 477 7.26 25.07 17.21
N THR A 478 6.12 24.95 17.89
CA THR A 478 5.67 25.89 18.92
C THR A 478 6.47 25.68 20.21
N PRO A 479 6.43 26.61 21.19
CA PRO A 479 7.10 26.43 22.48
C PRO A 479 6.73 25.13 23.21
N ASP A 480 5.55 24.58 22.94
CA ASP A 480 5.01 23.36 23.57
C ASP A 480 5.30 22.09 22.75
N MET A 481 5.99 22.20 21.61
CA MET A 481 6.31 21.09 20.69
C MET A 481 7.83 20.83 20.64
N PRO A 482 8.28 19.56 20.56
CA PRO A 482 9.68 19.28 20.28
C PRO A 482 10.09 19.82 18.90
N LYS A 483 11.30 20.35 18.79
CA LYS A 483 11.95 20.74 17.53
C LYS A 483 12.36 19.54 16.68
N GLY A 484 12.62 18.40 17.32
CA GLY A 484 12.93 17.17 16.61
C GLY A 484 13.03 15.93 17.50
N ILE A 485 12.98 14.78 16.86
CA ILE A 485 13.12 13.46 17.47
C ILE A 485 14.13 12.68 16.62
N SER A 486 15.07 12.00 17.26
CA SER A 486 15.96 11.07 16.58
C SER A 486 16.14 9.79 17.37
N LEU A 487 16.38 8.69 16.65
CA LEU A 487 16.65 7.38 17.24
C LEU A 487 17.54 6.56 16.30
N LYS A 488 18.18 5.55 16.87
CA LYS A 488 18.80 4.46 16.11
C LYS A 488 17.99 3.20 16.29
N MET A 489 17.96 2.41 15.24
CA MET A 489 17.34 1.09 15.21
C MET A 489 18.38 0.09 14.74
N LYS A 490 18.51 -1.04 15.44
CA LYS A 490 19.24 -2.21 14.95
C LYS A 490 18.31 -3.38 14.88
N SER A 491 18.28 -4.10 13.78
CA SER A 491 17.46 -5.30 13.63
C SER A 491 18.34 -6.46 13.21
N LYS A 492 18.08 -7.64 13.79
CA LYS A 492 18.65 -8.90 13.36
C LYS A 492 17.55 -9.93 13.23
N GLN A 493 17.50 -10.59 12.08
CA GLN A 493 16.53 -11.61 11.73
C GLN A 493 17.26 -12.93 11.46
N GLU A 494 16.77 -14.02 12.03
CA GLU A 494 17.28 -15.38 11.84
C GLU A 494 16.12 -16.27 11.36
N PHE A 495 16.26 -16.87 10.18
CA PHE A 495 15.25 -17.71 9.56
C PHE A 495 15.48 -19.19 9.90
N GLY A 496 14.39 -19.91 10.19
CA GLY A 496 14.38 -21.34 10.50
C GLY A 496 14.67 -21.70 11.96
N LYS A 497 14.76 -20.73 12.86
CA LYS A 497 14.93 -20.97 14.30
C LYS A 497 13.60 -21.41 14.92
N ALA A 498 13.55 -22.62 15.46
CA ALA A 498 12.33 -23.18 16.01
C ALA A 498 11.77 -22.31 17.16
N LEU A 499 10.45 -22.17 17.15
CA LEU A 499 9.66 -21.52 18.18
C LEU A 499 8.96 -22.60 19.02
N GLU A 500 9.10 -22.50 20.35
CA GLU A 500 8.37 -23.35 21.31
C GLU A 500 7.73 -22.47 22.38
N ILE A 501 6.41 -22.49 22.43
CA ILE A 501 5.61 -21.87 23.50
C ILE A 501 5.46 -22.91 24.62
N PRO A 502 5.82 -22.61 25.88
CA PRO A 502 5.67 -23.55 26.98
C PRO A 502 4.19 -23.91 27.19
N ALA A 503 3.91 -25.14 27.63
CA ALA A 503 2.57 -25.52 28.02
C ALA A 503 2.12 -24.72 29.26
N MET A 504 0.91 -24.17 29.22
CA MET A 504 0.31 -23.47 30.36
C MET A 504 -0.15 -24.49 31.41
N THR A 505 0.43 -24.44 32.60
CA THR A 505 0.12 -25.27 33.77
C THR A 505 -0.12 -24.38 35.00
N ALA A 506 -0.71 -24.92 36.07
CA ALA A 506 -0.96 -24.16 37.30
C ALA A 506 0.34 -23.63 37.97
N ASP A 507 1.48 -24.26 37.67
CA ASP A 507 2.78 -23.88 38.21
C ASP A 507 3.36 -22.65 37.51
N ASN A 508 3.09 -22.47 36.20
CA ASN A 508 3.71 -21.42 35.38
C ASN A 508 2.73 -20.39 34.82
N ALA A 509 1.41 -20.56 35.03
CA ALA A 509 0.40 -19.70 34.45
C ALA A 509 -0.89 -19.60 35.30
N LEU A 510 -1.61 -18.49 35.13
CA LEU A 510 -2.93 -18.19 35.66
C LEU A 510 -3.88 -17.87 34.51
N ASN A 511 -4.99 -18.59 34.44
CA ASN A 511 -6.03 -18.33 33.44
C ASN A 511 -6.87 -17.11 33.87
N LEU A 512 -6.77 -16.02 33.12
CA LEU A 512 -7.43 -14.75 33.45
C LEU A 512 -8.96 -14.83 33.40
N ALA A 513 -9.52 -15.81 32.66
CA ALA A 513 -10.95 -16.05 32.58
C ALA A 513 -11.51 -16.64 33.89
N THR A 514 -10.76 -17.56 34.50
CA THR A 514 -11.21 -18.33 35.68
C THR A 514 -10.47 -17.97 36.97
N MET A 515 -9.55 -17.00 36.92
CA MET A 515 -8.80 -16.50 38.07
C MET A 515 -9.73 -16.06 39.19
N THR A 516 -9.53 -16.63 40.39
CA THR A 516 -10.29 -16.33 41.60
C THR A 516 -9.82 -15.04 42.26
N ASP A 517 -10.64 -14.48 43.15
CA ASP A 517 -10.26 -13.30 43.96
C ASP A 517 -9.03 -13.59 44.83
N GLU A 518 -8.89 -14.82 45.34
CA GLU A 518 -7.72 -15.25 46.12
C GLU A 518 -6.44 -15.22 45.29
N GLN A 519 -6.47 -15.77 44.07
CA GLN A 519 -5.34 -15.71 43.14
C GLN A 519 -5.03 -14.27 42.72
N MET A 520 -6.06 -13.43 42.56
CA MET A 520 -5.86 -12.01 42.26
C MET A 520 -5.18 -11.27 43.42
N MET A 521 -5.57 -11.55 44.67
CA MET A 521 -4.92 -10.99 45.85
C MET A 521 -3.47 -11.47 45.99
N GLU A 522 -3.19 -12.74 45.71
CA GLU A 522 -1.83 -13.29 45.70
C GLU A 522 -0.95 -12.56 44.67
N VAL A 523 -1.44 -12.39 43.44
CA VAL A 523 -0.75 -11.62 42.39
C VAL A 523 -0.49 -10.18 42.86
N GLN A 524 -1.49 -9.50 43.44
CA GLN A 524 -1.34 -8.13 43.93
C GLN A 524 -0.28 -8.03 45.04
N GLN A 525 -0.24 -9.00 45.95
CA GLN A 525 0.72 -9.01 47.04
C GLN A 525 2.15 -9.28 46.54
N GLU A 526 2.34 -10.29 45.68
CA GLU A 526 3.66 -10.61 45.13
C GLU A 526 4.18 -9.50 44.21
N ALA A 527 3.35 -9.02 43.28
CA ALA A 527 3.71 -7.92 42.39
C ALA A 527 3.96 -6.62 43.16
N GLY A 528 3.19 -6.36 44.23
CA GLY A 528 3.40 -5.23 45.12
C GLY A 528 4.74 -5.30 45.85
N ALA A 529 5.08 -6.44 46.43
CA ALA A 529 6.38 -6.64 47.08
C ALA A 529 7.55 -6.55 46.09
N ALA A 530 7.39 -7.10 44.87
CA ALA A 530 8.38 -6.99 43.81
C ALA A 530 8.53 -5.54 43.32
N ALA A 531 7.44 -4.78 43.24
CA ALA A 531 7.48 -3.35 42.92
C ALA A 531 8.20 -2.54 44.01
N GLU A 532 7.94 -2.79 45.29
CA GLU A 532 8.67 -2.15 46.40
C GLU A 532 10.17 -2.46 46.32
N LYS A 533 10.52 -3.72 46.06
CA LYS A 533 11.91 -4.14 45.86
C LYS A 533 12.55 -3.47 44.65
N PHE A 534 11.85 -3.42 43.52
CA PHE A 534 12.29 -2.71 42.32
C PHE A 534 12.56 -1.23 42.61
N MET A 535 11.65 -0.56 43.33
CA MET A 535 11.80 0.84 43.71
C MET A 535 13.01 1.06 44.63
N ALA A 536 13.27 0.14 45.57
CA ALA A 536 14.43 0.19 46.45
C ALA A 536 15.76 -0.04 45.69
N GLU A 537 15.82 -1.03 44.81
CA GLU A 537 17.00 -1.35 43.99
C GLU A 537 17.30 -0.31 42.91
N ASN A 538 16.30 0.52 42.58
CA ASN A 538 16.41 1.62 41.65
C ASN A 538 16.17 2.97 42.35
N ALA A 539 16.40 3.07 43.66
CA ALA A 539 16.07 4.26 44.45
C ALA A 539 16.69 5.55 43.91
N GLU A 540 17.92 5.50 43.39
CA GLU A 540 18.56 6.67 42.76
C GLU A 540 17.83 7.13 41.50
N LEU A 541 17.33 6.19 40.69
CA LEU A 541 16.54 6.48 39.50
C LEU A 541 15.15 6.99 39.89
N VAL A 542 14.49 6.32 40.84
CA VAL A 542 13.18 6.72 41.36
C VAL A 542 13.23 8.11 41.98
N GLN A 543 14.28 8.44 42.72
CA GLN A 543 14.51 9.78 43.27
C GLN A 543 14.68 10.84 42.18
N GLN A 544 15.23 10.48 41.02
CA GLN A 544 15.30 11.38 39.86
C GLN A 544 13.91 11.66 39.25
N PHE A 545 12.93 10.77 39.45
CA PHE A 545 11.53 10.94 38.98
C PHE A 545 10.58 11.53 40.04
N MET A 546 10.84 11.35 41.34
CA MET A 546 9.88 11.67 42.42
C MET A 546 10.18 12.95 43.22
N MET A 547 11.27 13.68 42.95
CA MET A 547 11.51 14.98 43.60
C MET A 547 11.03 16.13 42.71
N PRO A 548 10.15 17.04 43.20
CA PRO A 548 9.75 18.24 42.47
C PRO A 548 10.97 19.12 42.11
#